data_AF-I1CPY7-F1
#
_entry.id   AF-I1CPY7-F1
#
_cell.length_a   1.000
_cell.length_b   1.000
_cell.length_c   1.000
_cell.angle_alpha   90.00
_cell.angle_beta   90.00
_cell.angle_gamma   90.00
#
_symmetry.space_group_name_H-M   'P 1'
#
loop_
_entity.id
_entity.type
_entity.pdbx_description
1 polymer ?
#
loop_
_entity_poly.entity_id
_entity_poly.type
_entity_poly.pdbx_seq_one_letter_code
_entity_poly.pdbx_strand_id
1 'polypeptide(L)'
;MKRQLKDHDEVNLYLADGIIKLYKLKKVEVLLLETSSHFGSQDKAKSSFDHHKDLFGVLAMLKTVADEFYLGSVSTFSKLKLFFVHASGKSLYLWSMKFVQEGPAYELWLEGAHEINTSFEEKVEQLPKAITFFWMMKAMPFETNGGSS
;
A
#
# COMPACT_ATOMS: atom_id res chain seq x y z
N MET A 1 -16.81 -20.68 23.39
CA MET A 1 -16.80 -22.10 22.95
C MET A 1 -17.41 -22.11 21.55
N LYS A 2 -16.77 -22.42 20.42
CA LYS A 2 -15.52 -23.11 20.07
C LYS A 2 -14.58 -22.15 19.30
N ARG A 3 -13.29 -22.11 19.67
CA ARG A 3 -12.24 -21.68 18.75
C ARG A 3 -12.13 -22.77 17.69
N GLN A 4 -12.67 -22.53 16.51
CA GLN A 4 -12.25 -23.29 15.34
C GLN A 4 -10.94 -22.65 14.85
N LEU A 5 -9.84 -23.18 15.37
CA LEU A 5 -8.56 -23.18 14.65
C LEU A 5 -8.81 -23.93 13.34
N LYS A 6 -9.19 -23.20 12.30
CA LYS A 6 -9.03 -23.67 10.94
C LYS A 6 -7.78 -23.00 10.40
N ASP A 7 -6.78 -23.83 10.24
CA ASP A 7 -5.53 -23.59 9.55
C ASP A 7 -5.82 -23.41 8.05
N HIS A 8 -6.51 -22.34 7.69
CA HIS A 8 -6.67 -21.88 6.31
C HIS A 8 -5.81 -20.63 6.15
N ASP A 9 -4.52 -20.85 5.87
CA ASP A 9 -3.58 -19.83 5.38
C ASP A 9 -3.94 -19.31 3.96
N GLU A 10 -5.17 -19.56 3.48
CA GLU A 10 -5.69 -19.06 2.21
C GLU A 10 -7.08 -18.44 2.40
N VAL A 11 -7.12 -17.22 2.95
CA VAL A 11 -8.15 -16.26 2.55
C VAL A 11 -7.43 -14.97 2.16
N ASN A 12 -6.56 -15.06 1.15
CA ASN A 12 -6.13 -13.86 0.44
C ASN A 12 -7.39 -13.31 -0.26
N LEU A 13 -8.06 -12.34 0.36
CA LEU A 13 -9.26 -11.67 -0.16
C LEU A 13 -9.00 -10.97 -1.51
N TYR A 14 -7.74 -10.86 -1.90
CA TYR A 14 -7.24 -10.25 -3.11
C TYR A 14 -5.99 -11.01 -3.55
N LEU A 15 -5.69 -10.99 -4.85
CA LEU A 15 -4.46 -11.57 -5.40
C LEU A 15 -3.53 -10.42 -5.75
N ALA A 16 -2.44 -10.22 -5.02
CA ALA A 16 -1.44 -9.20 -5.34
C ALA A 16 -0.15 -9.85 -5.86
N ASP A 17 0.57 -9.17 -6.75
CA ASP A 17 1.88 -9.61 -7.25
C ASP A 17 2.96 -9.56 -6.16
N GLY A 18 2.81 -8.66 -5.18
CA GLY A 18 3.68 -8.57 -4.02
C GLY A 18 2.98 -8.02 -2.79
N ILE A 19 3.43 -8.46 -1.60
CA ILE A 19 2.87 -8.05 -0.31
C ILE A 19 4.01 -7.84 0.69
N ILE A 20 3.98 -6.73 1.42
CA ILE A 20 4.87 -6.48 2.57
C ILE A 20 4.11 -6.68 3.87
N LYS A 21 4.66 -7.50 4.77
CA LYS A 21 4.06 -7.84 6.07
C LYS A 21 4.97 -7.48 7.25
N LEU A 22 4.36 -7.05 8.35
CA LEU A 22 5.03 -6.82 9.63
C LEU A 22 5.05 -8.12 10.46
N TYR A 23 6.07 -8.95 10.27
CA TYR A 23 6.17 -10.25 10.96
C TYR A 23 6.15 -10.19 12.48
N LYS A 24 6.72 -9.13 13.07
CA LYS A 24 6.70 -8.93 14.54
C LYS A 24 5.35 -8.42 15.06
N LEU A 25 4.48 -7.93 14.17
CA LEU A 25 3.16 -7.41 14.49
C LEU A 25 2.11 -8.26 13.79
N LYS A 26 1.94 -9.49 14.28
CA LYS A 26 0.88 -10.43 13.85
C LYS A 26 0.78 -10.64 12.33
N LYS A 27 1.90 -10.47 11.60
CA LYS A 27 1.97 -10.56 10.13
C LYS A 27 1.02 -9.62 9.40
N VAL A 28 0.70 -8.46 9.99
CA VAL A 28 -0.15 -7.43 9.38
C VAL A 28 0.42 -6.98 8.05
N GLU A 29 -0.42 -6.94 7.02
CA GLU A 29 -0.09 -6.46 5.68
C GLU A 29 -0.15 -4.94 5.65
N VAL A 30 0.87 -4.31 5.08
CA VAL A 30 1.01 -2.85 5.09
C VAL A 30 1.20 -2.23 3.71
N LEU A 31 1.58 -3.05 2.73
CA LEU A 31 1.76 -2.60 1.35
C LEU A 31 1.46 -3.73 0.37
N LEU A 32 0.71 -3.39 -0.68
CA LEU A 32 0.48 -4.24 -1.86
C LEU A 32 1.28 -3.75 -3.05
N LEU A 33 1.63 -4.66 -3.95
CA LEU A 33 2.20 -4.39 -5.24
C LEU A 33 1.40 -5.12 -6.31
N GLU A 34 1.04 -4.42 -7.37
CA GLU A 34 0.42 -4.98 -8.57
C GLU A 34 1.03 -4.37 -9.82
N THR A 35 1.16 -5.20 -10.84
CA THR A 35 1.71 -4.85 -12.13
C THR A 35 0.66 -4.99 -13.22
N SER A 36 0.40 -3.88 -13.92
CA SER A 36 -0.52 -3.87 -15.04
C SER A 36 0.18 -4.28 -16.33
N SER A 37 -0.02 -5.54 -16.69
CA SER A 37 0.50 -6.12 -17.93
C SER A 37 2.04 -6.05 -18.00
N HIS A 38 2.60 -6.07 -19.20
CA HIS A 38 4.02 -5.93 -19.41
C HIS A 38 4.48 -4.47 -19.38
N PHE A 39 5.78 -4.27 -19.13
CA PHE A 39 6.41 -2.96 -19.16
C PHE A 39 6.14 -2.21 -20.47
N GLY A 40 5.84 -0.91 -20.36
CA GLY A 40 5.52 -0.04 -21.48
C GLY A 40 4.12 -0.22 -22.09
N SER A 41 3.30 -1.13 -21.56
CA SER A 41 1.93 -1.35 -22.03
C SER A 41 1.10 -0.07 -21.94
N GLN A 42 0.28 0.17 -22.96
CA GLN A 42 -0.66 1.30 -23.05
C GLN A 42 -2.11 0.87 -22.83
N ASP A 43 -2.33 -0.33 -22.29
CA ASP A 43 -3.66 -0.84 -21.98
C ASP A 43 -4.24 -0.13 -20.75
N LYS A 44 -4.95 0.97 -21.03
CA LYS A 44 -5.62 1.78 -20.01
C LYS A 44 -6.76 1.04 -19.31
N ALA A 45 -7.38 0.06 -19.98
CA ALA A 45 -8.46 -0.71 -19.40
C ALA A 45 -7.90 -1.65 -18.32
N LYS A 46 -6.83 -2.38 -18.65
CA LYS A 46 -6.11 -3.22 -17.68
C LYS A 46 -5.52 -2.40 -16.55
N SER A 47 -4.86 -1.28 -16.86
CA SER A 47 -4.33 -0.37 -15.85
C SER A 47 -5.40 0.12 -14.87
N SER A 48 -6.55 0.55 -15.38
CA SER A 48 -7.64 1.02 -14.53
C SER A 48 -8.21 -0.12 -13.69
N PHE A 49 -8.40 -1.30 -14.28
CA PHE A 49 -8.93 -2.46 -13.59
C PHE A 49 -8.03 -2.88 -12.41
N ASP A 50 -6.72 -2.98 -12.63
CA ASP A 50 -5.76 -3.37 -11.59
C ASP A 50 -5.66 -2.29 -10.49
N HIS A 51 -5.75 -1.00 -10.85
CA HIS A 51 -5.81 0.06 -9.84
C HIS A 51 -7.01 -0.08 -8.89
N HIS A 52 -8.19 -0.45 -9.43
CA HIS A 52 -9.37 -0.70 -8.59
C HIS A 52 -9.19 -1.97 -7.75
N LYS A 53 -8.59 -3.02 -8.32
CA LYS A 53 -8.27 -4.26 -7.61
C LYS A 53 -7.36 -3.98 -6.40
N ASP A 54 -6.35 -3.13 -6.57
CA ASP A 54 -5.46 -2.71 -5.49
C ASP A 54 -6.19 -1.95 -4.38
N LEU A 55 -7.07 -1.02 -4.77
CA LEU A 55 -7.90 -0.29 -3.82
C LEU A 55 -8.76 -1.25 -2.97
N PHE A 56 -9.38 -2.25 -3.60
CA PHE A 56 -10.12 -3.30 -2.87
C PHE A 56 -9.20 -4.14 -1.98
N GLY A 57 -7.98 -4.44 -2.44
CA GLY A 57 -6.97 -5.12 -1.64
C GLY A 57 -6.62 -4.33 -0.37
N VAL A 58 -6.40 -3.02 -0.48
CA VAL A 58 -6.08 -2.18 0.67
C VAL A 58 -7.27 -2.01 1.61
N LEU A 59 -8.52 -1.98 1.10
CA LEU A 59 -9.72 -2.02 1.96
C LEU A 59 -9.82 -3.33 2.73
N ALA A 60 -9.48 -4.46 2.11
CA ALA A 60 -9.40 -5.75 2.79
C ALA A 60 -8.30 -5.75 3.85
N MET A 61 -7.12 -5.19 3.57
CA MET A 61 -6.07 -5.01 4.59
C MET A 61 -6.56 -4.15 5.76
N LEU A 62 -7.24 -3.03 5.49
CA LEU A 62 -7.79 -2.15 6.52
C LEU A 62 -8.74 -2.90 7.46
N LYS A 63 -9.64 -3.72 6.88
CA LYS A 63 -10.54 -4.59 7.63
C LYS A 63 -9.76 -5.61 8.47
N THR A 64 -8.76 -6.28 7.89
CA THR A 64 -7.93 -7.26 8.59
C THR A 64 -7.22 -6.63 9.80
N VAL A 65 -6.70 -5.41 9.67
CA VAL A 65 -6.12 -4.67 10.81
C VAL A 65 -7.17 -4.39 11.88
N ALA A 66 -8.38 -3.95 11.48
CA ALA A 66 -9.46 -3.68 12.43
C ALA A 66 -9.89 -4.94 13.20
N ASP A 67 -10.00 -6.09 12.52
CA ASP A 67 -10.36 -7.36 13.14
C ASP A 67 -9.26 -7.86 14.10
N GLU A 68 -7.99 -7.77 13.68
CA GLU A 68 -6.84 -8.24 14.46
C GLU A 68 -6.57 -7.36 15.70
N PHE A 69 -6.94 -6.08 15.64
CA PHE A 69 -6.87 -5.12 16.73
C PHE A 69 -8.25 -4.60 17.11
N TYR A 70 -9.21 -5.50 17.29
CA TYR A 70 -10.60 -5.17 17.62
C TYR A 70 -10.79 -4.36 18.94
N LEU A 71 -9.77 -4.34 19.81
CA LEU A 71 -9.74 -3.51 21.02
C LEU A 71 -9.09 -2.13 20.81
N GLY A 72 -8.58 -1.85 19.60
CA GLY A 72 -7.96 -0.59 19.25
C GLY A 72 -8.99 0.54 19.22
N SER A 73 -8.57 1.73 19.66
CA SER A 73 -9.43 2.91 19.59
C SER A 73 -9.54 3.43 18.15
N VAL A 74 -10.66 4.09 17.84
CA VAL A 74 -10.82 4.84 16.57
C VAL A 74 -9.68 5.85 16.40
N SER A 75 -9.24 6.49 17.48
CA SER A 75 -8.11 7.46 17.45
C SER A 75 -6.75 6.83 17.13
N THR A 76 -6.58 5.53 17.39
CA THR A 76 -5.38 4.78 16.97
C THR A 76 -5.54 4.35 15.53
N PHE A 77 -6.71 3.85 15.18
CA PHE A 77 -7.04 3.42 13.83
C PHE A 77 -6.92 4.57 12.82
N SER A 78 -7.34 5.79 13.17
CA SER A 78 -7.22 6.98 12.32
C SER A 78 -5.78 7.39 12.00
N LYS A 79 -4.79 6.84 12.70
CA LYS A 79 -3.36 7.07 12.40
C LYS A 79 -2.81 6.04 11.41
N LEU A 80 -3.58 5.01 11.10
CA LEU A 80 -3.17 3.97 10.17
C LEU A 80 -3.13 4.52 8.76
N LYS A 81 -2.00 4.29 8.09
CA LYS A 81 -1.81 4.58 6.68
C LYS A 81 -1.35 3.30 6.00
N LEU A 82 -2.15 2.83 5.04
CA LEU A 82 -1.85 1.63 4.25
C LEU A 82 -1.48 2.03 2.84
N PHE A 83 -0.64 1.24 2.19
CA PHE A 83 -0.10 1.57 0.87
C PHE A 83 -0.45 0.52 -0.18
N PHE A 84 -0.47 0.96 -1.43
CA PHE A 84 -0.23 0.07 -2.54
C PHE A 84 0.65 0.75 -3.59
N VAL A 85 1.43 -0.06 -4.27
CA VAL A 85 2.26 0.32 -5.41
C VAL A 85 1.61 -0.26 -6.64
N HIS A 86 1.29 0.61 -7.58
CA HIS A 86 0.72 0.22 -8.86
C HIS A 86 1.73 0.50 -9.96
N ALA A 87 2.23 -0.53 -10.63
CA ALA A 87 3.10 -0.39 -11.78
C ALA A 87 2.25 -0.42 -13.06
N SER A 88 2.29 0.65 -13.85
CA SER A 88 1.53 0.74 -15.10
C SER A 88 2.28 1.50 -16.17
N GLY A 89 2.32 0.93 -17.38
CA GLY A 89 3.12 1.43 -18.49
C GLY A 89 4.60 1.47 -18.12
N LYS A 90 5.17 2.66 -18.00
CA LYS A 90 6.57 2.87 -17.58
C LYS A 90 6.70 3.43 -16.18
N SER A 91 5.61 3.55 -15.43
CA SER A 91 5.57 4.29 -14.17
C SER A 91 5.21 3.40 -12.99
N LEU A 92 5.79 3.72 -11.85
CA LEU A 92 5.38 3.26 -10.53
C LEU A 92 4.58 4.37 -9.87
N TYR A 93 3.43 4.04 -9.32
CA TYR A 93 2.61 4.95 -8.54
C TYR A 93 2.52 4.43 -7.11
N LEU A 94 2.87 5.27 -6.14
CA LEU A 94 2.69 4.98 -4.72
C LEU A 94 1.39 5.65 -4.25
N TRP A 95 0.42 4.84 -3.88
CA TRP A 95 -0.85 5.28 -3.34
C TRP A 95 -0.94 4.97 -1.86
N SER A 96 -1.66 5.81 -1.12
CA SER A 96 -1.98 5.56 0.28
C SER A 96 -3.47 5.70 0.55
N MET A 97 -3.96 4.87 1.47
CA MET A 97 -5.26 5.06 2.09
C MET A 97 -5.04 5.55 3.51
N LYS A 98 -5.50 6.77 3.81
CA LYS A 98 -5.31 7.43 5.11
C LYS A 98 -6.59 8.11 5.58
N PHE A 99 -6.80 8.16 6.89
CA PHE A 99 -7.89 8.92 7.47
C PHE A 99 -7.54 10.41 7.51
N VAL A 100 -8.45 11.26 7.08
CA VAL A 100 -8.28 12.72 7.09
C VAL A 100 -9.22 13.31 8.14
N GLN A 101 -8.69 13.89 9.22
CA GLN A 101 -9.52 14.38 10.34
C GLN A 101 -10.50 15.49 9.98
N GLU A 102 -10.16 16.30 8.98
CA GLU A 102 -11.04 17.35 8.45
C GLU A 102 -12.26 16.76 7.73
N GLY A 103 -12.19 15.49 7.31
CA GLY A 103 -13.30 14.69 6.79
C GLY A 103 -13.71 13.54 7.73
N PRO A 104 -14.87 12.89 7.51
CA PRO A 104 -15.28 11.74 8.29
C PRO A 104 -14.78 10.40 7.71
N ALA A 105 -13.85 10.40 6.74
CA ALA A 105 -13.57 9.24 5.90
C ALA A 105 -12.08 8.99 5.65
N TYR A 106 -11.80 7.75 5.22
CA TYR A 106 -10.53 7.42 4.58
C TYR A 106 -10.53 7.93 3.15
N GLU A 107 -9.41 8.51 2.75
CA GLU A 107 -9.19 9.01 1.41
C GLU A 107 -8.01 8.29 0.75
N LEU A 108 -8.07 8.20 -0.58
CA LEU A 108 -7.03 7.67 -1.42
C LEU A 108 -6.15 8.81 -1.94
N TRP A 109 -4.85 8.75 -1.67
CA TRP A 109 -3.88 9.80 -2.02
C TRP A 109 -2.74 9.24 -2.88
N LEU A 110 -2.40 9.95 -3.95
CA LEU A 110 -1.17 9.69 -4.71
C LEU A 110 0.00 10.35 -3.97
N GLU A 111 0.86 9.54 -3.36
CA GLU A 111 2.02 10.01 -2.59
C GLU A 111 3.22 10.31 -3.50
N GLY A 112 3.31 9.61 -4.63
CA GLY A 112 4.30 9.95 -5.65
C GLY A 112 4.24 9.02 -6.85
N ALA A 113 4.93 9.46 -7.90
CA ALA A 113 5.09 8.71 -9.14
C ALA A 113 6.56 8.68 -9.54
N HIS A 114 7.01 7.56 -10.10
CA HIS A 114 8.36 7.41 -10.61
C HIS A 114 8.33 6.71 -11.97
N GLU A 115 8.83 7.39 -13.00
CA GLU A 115 9.03 6.78 -14.31
C GLU A 115 10.32 5.95 -14.30
N ILE A 116 10.19 4.69 -14.70
CA ILE A 116 11.31 3.76 -14.84
C ILE A 116 11.98 4.05 -16.19
N ASN A 117 13.21 4.55 -16.13
CA ASN A 117 14.08 4.61 -17.29
C ASN A 117 14.98 3.36 -17.35
N THR A 118 14.95 2.68 -18.50
CA THR A 118 15.79 1.50 -18.76
C THR A 118 17.13 1.83 -19.42
N SER A 119 17.38 3.10 -19.78
CA SER A 119 18.67 3.57 -20.32
C SER A 119 19.77 3.39 -19.28
N PHE A 120 20.88 2.78 -19.72
CA PHE A 120 22.02 2.53 -18.86
C PHE A 120 22.87 3.78 -18.64
N GLU A 121 22.80 4.73 -19.57
CA GLU A 121 23.55 5.98 -19.57
C GLU A 121 23.10 6.90 -18.43
N GLU A 122 21.82 6.85 -18.05
CA GLU A 122 21.24 7.73 -17.02
C GLU A 122 21.29 7.13 -15.60
N LYS A 123 21.89 5.96 -15.40
CA LYS A 123 21.84 5.23 -14.12
C LYS A 123 22.24 6.04 -12.89
N VAL A 124 23.25 6.89 -13.03
CA VAL A 124 23.75 7.74 -11.93
C VAL A 124 22.69 8.73 -11.47
N GLU A 125 21.87 9.23 -12.40
CA GLU A 125 20.78 10.17 -12.09
C GLU A 125 19.49 9.46 -11.68
N GLN A 126 19.25 8.26 -12.22
CA GLN A 126 18.03 7.48 -11.96
C GLN A 126 18.08 6.80 -10.58
N LEU A 127 19.24 6.33 -10.14
CA LEU A 127 19.36 5.61 -8.87
C LEU A 127 18.91 6.44 -7.66
N PRO A 128 19.34 7.71 -7.47
CA PRO A 128 18.83 8.53 -6.37
C PRO A 128 17.32 8.76 -6.44
N LYS A 129 16.74 8.91 -7.64
CA LYS A 129 15.30 9.10 -7.83
C LYS A 129 14.52 7.85 -7.41
N ALA A 130 14.98 6.67 -7.85
CA ALA A 130 14.39 5.40 -7.48
C ALA A 130 14.51 5.15 -5.96
N ILE A 131 15.68 5.37 -5.36
CA ILE A 131 15.88 5.26 -3.91
C ILE A 131 14.92 6.19 -3.18
N THR A 132 14.81 7.45 -3.60
CA THR A 132 13.89 8.43 -3.00
C THR A 132 12.45 7.92 -3.07
N PHE A 133 12.03 7.40 -4.22
CA PHE A 133 10.69 6.85 -4.40
C PHE A 133 10.41 5.68 -3.44
N PHE A 134 11.28 4.68 -3.39
CA PHE A 134 11.11 3.55 -2.47
C PHE A 134 11.25 3.96 -0.99
N TRP A 135 12.01 5.02 -0.70
CA TRP A 135 12.14 5.54 0.66
C TRP A 135 10.84 6.17 1.17
N MET A 136 9.98 6.72 0.29
CA MET A 136 8.66 7.21 0.67
C MET A 136 7.82 6.10 1.34
N MET A 137 8.00 4.84 0.94
CA MET A 137 7.31 3.69 1.52
C MET A 137 7.73 3.41 2.97
N LYS A 138 8.95 3.81 3.36
CA LYS A 138 9.52 3.58 4.70
C LYS A 138 9.08 4.63 5.73
N ALA A 139 8.78 5.85 5.30
CA ALA A 139 8.68 7.02 6.18
C ALA A 139 7.32 7.18 6.90
N MET A 140 6.36 6.28 6.70
CA MET A 140 4.94 6.61 6.94
C MET A 140 4.06 5.64 7.77
N PRO A 141 4.51 4.49 8.33
CA PRO A 141 3.61 3.66 9.15
C PRO A 141 3.14 4.30 10.46
N PHE A 142 3.81 5.36 10.93
CA PHE A 142 3.39 6.14 12.09
C PHE A 142 3.80 7.60 11.91
N GLU A 143 2.86 8.52 11.68
CA GLU A 143 3.11 9.93 11.95
C GLU A 143 3.34 10.06 13.46
N THR A 144 4.59 10.30 13.86
CA THR A 144 4.88 10.83 15.18
C THR A 144 4.31 12.24 15.20
N ASN A 145 3.10 12.41 15.73
CA ASN A 145 2.65 13.73 16.15
C ASN A 145 3.68 14.24 17.15
N GLY A 146 4.53 15.16 16.68
CA GLY A 146 5.36 15.99 17.52
C GLY A 146 4.44 16.82 18.37
N GLY A 147 4.13 16.32 19.57
CA GLY A 147 3.54 17.14 20.63
C GLY A 147 4.51 18.28 20.90
N SER A 148 4.15 19.47 20.41
CA SER A 148 4.73 20.72 20.88
C SER A 148 3.74 21.31 21.88
N SER A 149 4.20 21.30 23.14
CA SER A 149 3.78 22.09 24.31
C SER A 149 2.31 22.14 24.69
#